data_AF-A0A7W0XBB5-F1
#
_entry.id   AF-A0A7W0XBB5-F1
#
_cell.length_a   1.000
_cell.length_b   1.000
_cell.length_c   1.000
_cell.angle_alpha   90.00
_cell.angle_beta   90.00
_cell.angle_gamma   90.00
#
_symmetry.space_group_name_H-M   'P 1'
#
loop_
_entity.id
_entity.type
_entity.pdbx_description
1 polymer ?
#
loop_
_entity_poly.entity_id
_entity_poly.type
_entity_poly.pdbx_seq_one_letter_code
_entity_poly.pdbx_strand_id
1 'polypeptide(L)'
;MGFFDALLGGGKKLKTAAPDRLFAMTTAYVAMETELDMKTTGAAGIVFQPLATSDFEQILRDTQELLAGTAEETGTALESS
;
A
#
# COMPACT_ATOMS: atom_id res chain seq x y z
N MET A 1 30.49 8.81 2.02
CA MET A 1 30.32 7.70 1.07
C MET A 1 31.71 7.29 0.61
N GLY A 2 32.27 6.22 1.17
CA GLY A 2 33.65 5.79 0.91
C GLY A 2 33.73 4.59 -0.03
N PHE A 3 34.76 4.53 -0.86
CA PHE A 3 35.03 3.44 -1.81
C PHE A 3 35.01 2.03 -1.17
N PHE A 4 35.46 1.90 0.07
CA PHE A 4 35.43 0.64 0.82
C PHE A 4 34.02 0.16 1.22
N ASP A 5 33.06 1.08 1.34
CA ASP A 5 31.65 0.78 1.66
C ASP A 5 30.94 0.14 0.45
N ALA A 6 31.34 0.50 -0.77
CA ALA A 6 30.82 -0.13 -1.99
C ALA A 6 31.39 -1.54 -2.23
N LEU A 7 32.61 -1.81 -1.74
CA LEU A 7 33.35 -3.05 -2.00
C LEU A 7 33.11 -4.15 -0.94
N LEU A 8 32.86 -3.75 0.31
CA LEU A 8 32.60 -4.68 1.44
C LEU A 8 31.12 -4.89 1.74
N GLY A 9 30.25 -4.54 0.78
CA GLY A 9 28.80 -4.69 0.93
C GLY A 9 28.28 -3.82 2.06
N GLY A 10 28.48 -2.51 1.93
CA GLY A 10 28.07 -1.44 2.84
C GLY A 10 26.71 -1.74 3.43
N GLY A 11 26.75 -2.36 4.60
CA GLY A 11 25.66 -3.10 5.19
C GLY A 11 24.69 -2.13 5.80
N LYS A 12 23.88 -1.47 4.97
CA LYS A 12 22.64 -0.88 5.42
C LYS A 12 21.76 -2.06 5.83
N LYS A 13 21.92 -2.49 7.09
CA LYS A 13 21.06 -3.51 7.71
C LYS A 13 19.63 -3.11 7.41
N LEU A 14 18.92 -3.97 6.69
CA LEU A 14 17.51 -3.77 6.40
C LEU A 14 16.83 -3.50 7.74
N LYS A 15 16.06 -2.41 7.80
CA LYS A 15 15.33 -2.06 9.01
C LYS A 15 14.46 -3.26 9.37
N THR A 16 14.66 -3.80 10.56
CA THR A 16 13.80 -4.86 11.09
C THR A 16 12.37 -4.32 11.23
N ALA A 17 11.39 -5.20 11.16
CA ALA A 17 10.01 -4.82 11.43
C ALA A 17 9.94 -4.11 12.80
N ALA A 18 9.24 -2.98 12.86
CA ALA A 18 9.02 -2.21 14.08
C ALA A 18 7.64 -2.62 14.64
N PRO A 19 7.58 -3.52 15.63
CA PRO A 19 6.32 -4.12 16.09
C PRO A 19 5.34 -3.06 16.60
N ASP A 20 5.86 -2.07 17.33
CA ASP A 20 5.07 -0.97 17.88
C ASP A 20 4.39 -0.13 16.79
N ARG A 21 5.06 0.05 15.64
CA ARG A 21 4.46 0.77 14.50
C ARG A 21 3.38 -0.04 13.82
N LEU A 22 3.58 -1.35 13.70
CA LEU A 22 2.57 -2.26 13.17
C LEU A 22 1.34 -2.33 14.09
N PHE A 23 1.56 -2.32 15.41
CA PHE A 23 0.48 -2.24 16.39
C PHE A 23 -0.25 -0.90 16.34
N ALA A 24 0.47 0.22 16.24
CA ALA A 24 -0.15 1.54 16.12
C ALA A 24 -1.06 1.66 14.88
N MET A 25 -0.74 0.97 13.78
CA MET A 25 -1.59 0.94 12.59
C MET A 25 -2.94 0.25 12.83
N THR A 26 -3.01 -0.79 13.68
CA THR A 26 -4.28 -1.48 13.96
C THR A 26 -5.22 -0.62 14.81
N THR A 27 -4.67 0.26 15.65
CA THR A 27 -5.45 1.17 16.50
C THR A 27 -5.68 2.55 15.87
N ALA A 28 -5.02 2.87 14.74
CA ALA A 28 -5.14 4.17 14.07
C ALA A 28 -6.59 4.50 13.68
N TYR A 29 -7.41 3.47 13.41
CA TYR A 29 -8.84 3.62 13.15
C TYR A 29 -9.58 4.35 14.29
N VAL A 30 -9.18 4.14 15.55
CA VAL A 30 -9.81 4.79 16.72
C VAL A 30 -9.59 6.30 16.68
N ALA A 31 -8.37 6.75 16.37
CA ALA A 31 -8.07 8.18 16.22
C ALA A 31 -8.81 8.77 15.01
N MET A 32 -8.86 8.05 13.88
CA MET A 32 -9.61 8.50 12.70
C MET A 32 -11.11 8.70 13.01
N GLU A 33 -11.72 7.79 13.77
CA GLU A 33 -13.14 7.91 14.14
C GLU A 33 -13.37 8.99 15.21
N THR A 34 -12.54 9.04 16.25
CA THR A 34 -12.79 9.89 17.44
C THR A 34 -12.33 11.34 17.28
N GLU A 35 -11.23 11.58 16.57
CA GLU A 35 -10.64 12.92 16.45
C GLU A 35 -10.97 13.59 15.10
N LEU A 36 -11.10 12.79 14.03
CA LEU A 36 -11.29 13.30 12.67
C LEU A 36 -12.72 13.09 12.13
N ASP A 37 -13.60 12.43 12.89
CA ASP A 37 -14.96 12.01 12.47
C ASP A 37 -14.96 11.23 11.14
N MET A 38 -13.88 10.49 10.88
CA MET A 38 -13.72 9.67 9.68
C MET A 38 -14.19 8.25 9.97
N LYS A 39 -15.30 7.85 9.34
CA LYS A 39 -15.86 6.50 9.47
C LYS A 39 -15.39 5.60 8.35
N THR A 40 -15.12 4.34 8.68
CA THR A 40 -14.86 3.32 7.66
C THR A 40 -16.10 3.06 6.83
N THR A 41 -15.91 2.92 5.52
CA THR A 41 -16.97 2.48 4.59
C THR A 41 -17.13 0.97 4.56
N GLY A 42 -16.26 0.22 5.27
CA GLY A 42 -16.21 -1.24 5.22
C GLY A 42 -15.61 -1.81 3.92
N ALA A 43 -15.12 -0.95 3.03
CA ALA A 43 -14.47 -1.33 1.78
C ALA A 43 -12.97 -1.04 1.83
N ALA A 44 -12.17 -1.88 1.16
CA ALA A 44 -10.76 -1.59 0.91
C ALA A 44 -10.63 -0.70 -0.32
N GLY A 45 -9.87 0.39 -0.21
CA GLY A 45 -9.58 1.30 -1.32
C GLY A 45 -8.17 1.09 -1.86
N ILE A 46 -8.03 0.99 -3.19
CA ILE A 46 -6.74 1.04 -3.89
C ILE A 46 -6.64 2.41 -4.55
N VAL A 47 -5.69 3.23 -4.10
CA VAL A 47 -5.51 4.60 -4.60
C VAL A 47 -4.22 4.66 -5.41
N PHE A 48 -4.36 4.96 -6.70
CA PHE A 48 -3.21 5.25 -7.56
C PHE A 48 -2.94 6.74 -7.57
N GLN A 49 -1.73 7.14 -7.20
CA GLN A 49 -1.27 8.49 -7.47
C GLN A 49 -1.06 8.62 -9.00
N PRO A 50 -1.72 9.56 -9.69
CA PRO A 50 -1.53 9.73 -11.12
C PRO A 50 -0.08 10.14 -11.37
N LEU A 51 0.68 9.26 -12.02
CA LEU A 51 2.00 9.59 -12.54
C LEU A 51 1.81 10.13 -13.94
N ALA A 52 2.50 11.22 -14.27
CA ALA A 52 2.52 11.79 -15.62
C ALA A 52 3.42 10.97 -16.57
N THR A 53 3.27 9.65 -16.53
CA THR A 53 3.98 8.71 -17.41
C THR A 53 2.96 8.11 -18.39
N SER A 54 3.39 7.86 -19.62
CA SER A 54 2.57 7.23 -20.67
C SER A 54 1.95 5.90 -20.23
N ASP A 55 2.57 5.24 -19.26
CA ASP A 55 2.29 3.85 -18.90
C ASP A 55 1.23 3.74 -17.79
N PHE A 56 0.79 4.87 -17.20
CA PHE A 56 -0.17 4.87 -16.10
C PHE A 56 -1.47 4.14 -16.44
N GLU A 57 -2.02 4.40 -17.64
CA GLU A 57 -3.27 3.75 -18.06
C GLU A 57 -3.09 2.25 -18.25
N GLN A 58 -1.92 1.80 -18.72
CA GLN A 58 -1.64 0.38 -18.89
C GLN A 58 -1.56 -0.31 -17.53
N ILE A 59 -0.83 0.28 -16.58
CA ILE A 59 -0.73 -0.24 -15.21
C ILE A 59 -2.11 -0.31 -14.55
N LEU A 60 -2.96 0.70 -14.77
CA LEU A 60 -4.32 0.72 -14.24
C LEU A 60 -5.15 -0.45 -14.80
N ARG A 61 -5.11 -0.66 -16.13
CA ARG A 61 -5.81 -1.77 -16.80
C ARG A 61 -5.33 -3.13 -16.30
N ASP A 62 -4.01 -3.34 -16.27
CA ASP A 62 -3.40 -4.61 -15.83
C ASP A 62 -3.78 -4.92 -14.37
N THR A 63 -3.84 -3.89 -13.51
CA THR A 63 -4.23 -4.07 -12.10
C THR A 63 -5.71 -4.40 -11.97
N GLN A 64 -6.59 -3.77 -12.76
CA GLN A 64 -8.02 -4.07 -12.75
C GLN A 64 -8.29 -5.52 -13.20
N GLU A 65 -7.61 -5.99 -14.24
CA GLU A 65 -7.73 -7.38 -14.71
C GLU A 65 -7.28 -8.38 -13.64
N LEU A 66 -6.13 -8.12 -12.99
CA LEU A 66 -5.63 -8.95 -11.90
C LEU A 66 -6.65 -9.02 -10.74
N LEU A 67 -7.15 -7.86 -10.31
CA LEU A 67 -8.12 -7.79 -9.20
C LEU A 67 -9.41 -8.52 -9.55
N ALA A 68 -9.94 -8.35 -10.76
CA ALA A 68 -11.14 -9.03 -11.23
C ALA A 68 -10.97 -10.56 -11.19
N GLY A 69 -9.80 -11.09 -11.58
CA GLY A 69 -9.50 -12.52 -11.48
C GLY A 69 -9.49 -13.04 -10.03
N THR A 70 -8.99 -12.24 -9.08
CA THR A 70 -8.95 -12.63 -7.65
C THR A 70 -10.26 -12.38 -6.90
N ALA A 71 -11.12 -11.51 -7.42
CA ALA A 71 -12.37 -11.11 -6.78
C ALA A 71 -13.34 -12.30 -6.67
N GLU A 72 -13.40 -13.14 -7.71
CA GLU A 72 -14.22 -14.36 -7.72
C GLU A 72 -13.78 -15.35 -6.63
N GLU A 73 -12.47 -15.56 -6.45
CA GLU A 73 -11.93 -16.48 -5.44
C GLU A 73 -12.17 -16.00 -4.01
N THR A 74 -12.18 -14.68 -3.79
CA THR A 74 -12.30 -14.06 -2.47
C THR A 74 -13.73 -13.64 -2.12
N GLY A 75 -14.68 -13.77 -3.06
CA GLY A 75 -16.05 -13.31 -2.90
C GLY A 75 -16.17 -11.79 -2.75
N THR A 76 -15.20 -11.04 -3.29
CA THR A 76 -15.18 -9.58 -3.25
C THR A 76 -15.72 -8.99 -4.55
N ALA A 77 -16.13 -7.72 -4.51
CA ALA A 77 -16.58 -6.99 -5.70
C ALA A 77 -15.66 -5.78 -5.92
N LEU A 78 -15.28 -5.56 -7.19
CA LEU A 78 -14.48 -4.40 -7.58
C LEU A 78 -15.40 -3.29 -8.09
N GLU A 79 -15.27 -2.11 -7.49
CA GLU A 79 -15.90 -0.87 -7.97
C GLU A 79 -14.80 0.10 -8.40
N SER A 80 -14.96 0.76 -9.56
CA SER A 80 -14.06 1.81 -10.03
C SER A 80 -14.82 3.12 -10.19
N SER A 81 -14.31 4.19 -9.60
CA SER A 81 -14.87 5.56 -9.63
C SER A 81 -13.91 6.55 -10.27
#